data_AF-A0A2C9CKI3-F1
#
_entry.id   AF-A0A2C9CKI3-F1
#
_cell.length_a   1.000
_cell.length_b   1.000
_cell.length_c   1.000
_cell.angle_alpha   90.00
_cell.angle_beta   90.00
_cell.angle_gamma   90.00
#
_symmetry.space_group_name_H-M   'P 1'
#
loop_
_entity.id
_entity.type
_entity.pdbx_description
1 polymer ?
#
loop_
_entity_poly.entity_id
_entity_poly.type
_entity_poly.pdbx_seq_one_letter_code
_entity_poly.pdbx_strand_id
1 'polypeptide(L)'
;MKKDNIILEKTFDFALSIIELYKKMTEQKEYVLSKQILRSGTSIGANIEEAIAAHSRKDFAAKMILASKEARETRYWLRLLQKSQLVKLEFTTQLNDIETIINIITAIVKTTQRKS
;
A
#
# COMPACT_ATOMS: atom_id res chain seq x y z
N MET A 1 -16.47 -2.31 -11.51
CA MET A 1 -15.71 -1.90 -12.70
C MET A 1 -15.08 -0.51 -12.57
N LYS A 2 -15.80 0.63 -12.54
CA LYS A 2 -15.13 1.96 -12.43
C LYS A 2 -14.25 2.16 -11.18
N LYS A 3 -14.61 1.58 -10.03
CA LYS A 3 -13.81 1.68 -8.79
C LYS A 3 -12.54 0.82 -8.80
N ASP A 4 -12.57 -0.31 -9.50
CA ASP A 4 -11.47 -1.27 -9.54
C ASP A 4 -10.29 -0.68 -10.34
N ASN A 5 -10.60 0.09 -11.39
CA ASN A 5 -9.58 0.78 -12.18
C ASN A 5 -8.90 1.92 -11.39
N ILE A 6 -9.65 2.64 -10.55
CA ILE A 6 -9.09 3.76 -9.76
C ILE A 6 -8.11 3.24 -8.70
N ILE A 7 -8.41 2.11 -8.05
CA ILE A 7 -7.52 1.59 -7.00
C ILE A 7 -6.24 1.01 -7.60
N LEU A 8 -6.30 0.42 -8.79
CA LEU A 8 -5.12 0.00 -9.55
C LEU A 8 -4.15 1.16 -9.78
N GLU A 9 -4.62 2.21 -10.47
CA GLU A 9 -3.81 3.40 -10.77
C GLU A 9 -3.21 4.01 -9.49
N LYS A 10 -4.04 4.19 -8.45
CA LYS A 10 -3.57 4.75 -7.16
C LYS A 10 -2.50 3.91 -6.49
N THR A 11 -2.63 2.60 -6.51
CA THR A 11 -1.65 1.72 -5.86
C THR A 11 -0.38 1.55 -6.67
N PHE A 12 -0.47 1.65 -8.00
CA PHE A 12 0.69 1.71 -8.88
C PHE A 12 1.48 3.01 -8.68
N ASP A 13 0.82 4.17 -8.70
CA ASP A 13 1.45 5.47 -8.43
C ASP A 13 2.07 5.53 -7.04
N PHE A 14 1.37 4.97 -6.05
CA PHE A 14 1.90 4.85 -4.70
C PHE A 14 3.13 3.95 -4.63
N ALA A 15 3.14 2.82 -5.34
CA ALA A 15 4.32 1.95 -5.41
C ALA A 15 5.54 2.68 -6.01
N LEU A 16 5.35 3.49 -7.05
CA LEU A 16 6.41 4.34 -7.61
C LEU A 16 6.91 5.36 -6.58
N SER A 17 6.00 6.03 -5.85
CA SER A 17 6.35 6.95 -4.78
C SER A 17 7.17 6.29 -3.66
N ILE A 18 6.84 5.03 -3.32
CA ILE A 18 7.58 4.22 -2.35
C ILE A 18 8.98 3.85 -2.85
N ILE A 19 9.13 3.52 -4.13
CA ILE A 19 10.44 3.25 -4.75
C ILE A 19 11.34 4.49 -4.68
N GLU A 20 10.79 5.68 -4.98
CA GLU A 20 11.53 6.93 -4.87
C GLU A 20 11.87 7.28 -3.42
N LEU A 21 10.97 7.01 -2.47
CA LEU A 21 11.25 7.17 -1.05
C LEU A 21 12.38 6.25 -0.59
N TYR A 22 12.36 4.98 -1.01
CA TYR A 22 13.40 4.00 -0.73
C TYR A 22 14.78 4.50 -1.18
N LYS A 23 14.90 4.99 -2.42
CA LYS A 23 16.16 5.55 -2.95
C LYS A 23 16.69 6.68 -2.06
N LYS A 24 15.84 7.66 -1.74
CA LYS A 24 16.21 8.80 -0.88
C LYS A 24 16.63 8.38 0.54
N MET A 25 15.99 7.35 1.09
CA MET A 25 16.37 6.81 2.40
C MET A 25 17.73 6.11 2.35
N THR A 26 18.00 5.34 1.29
CA THR A 26 19.30 4.66 1.13
C THR A 26 20.46 5.63 0.90
N GLU A 27 20.22 6.77 0.25
CA GLU A 27 21.21 7.87 0.14
C GLU A 27 21.60 8.43 1.52
N GLN A 28 20.66 8.43 2.47
CA GLN A 28 20.90 8.80 3.87
C GLN A 28 21.39 7.63 4.74
N LYS A 29 21.79 6.51 4.12
CA LYS A 29 22.28 5.29 4.76
C LYS A 29 21.26 4.60 5.67
N GLU A 30 19.96 4.76 5.39
CA GLU A 30 18.91 4.00 6.05
C GLU A 30 18.51 2.79 5.19
N TYR A 31 18.69 1.58 5.73
CA TYR A 31 18.57 0.31 4.98
C TYR A 31 17.59 -0.69 5.59
N VAL A 32 17.09 -0.43 6.81
CA VAL A 32 16.29 -1.38 7.57
C VAL A 32 14.82 -1.09 7.33
N LEU A 33 14.38 0.12 7.67
CA LEU A 33 12.98 0.53 7.49
C LEU A 33 12.64 0.79 6.02
N SER A 34 13.60 1.29 5.25
CA SER A 34 13.48 1.50 3.81
C SER A 34 13.14 0.20 3.08
N LYS A 35 13.78 -0.92 3.43
CA LYS A 35 13.45 -2.25 2.88
C LYS A 35 12.07 -2.74 3.32
N GLN A 36 11.67 -2.50 4.57
CA GLN A 36 10.34 -2.89 5.05
C GLN A 36 9.23 -2.13 4.30
N ILE A 37 9.41 -0.83 4.11
CA ILE A 37 8.47 0.01 3.35
C ILE A 37 8.46 -0.36 1.87
N LEU A 38 9.62 -0.58 1.26
CA LEU A 38 9.69 -1.00 -0.14
C LEU A 38 8.87 -2.26 -0.36
N ARG A 39 9.13 -3.31 0.44
CA ARG A 39 8.42 -4.59 0.33
C ARG A 39 6.91 -4.42 0.54
N SER A 40 6.50 -3.84 1.68
CA SER A 40 5.08 -3.72 2.02
C SER A 40 4.34 -2.77 1.06
N GLY A 41 4.92 -1.62 0.74
CA GLY A 41 4.31 -0.61 -0.13
C GLY A 41 4.07 -1.08 -1.57
N THR A 42 5.01 -1.80 -2.17
CA THR A 42 4.83 -2.37 -3.52
C THR A 42 3.90 -3.58 -3.52
N SER A 43 3.84 -4.32 -2.41
CA SER A 43 2.99 -5.52 -2.30
C SER A 43 1.49 -5.19 -2.28
N ILE A 44 1.11 -3.95 -1.96
CA ILE A 44 -0.30 -3.52 -2.03
C ILE A 44 -0.83 -3.63 -3.46
N GLY A 45 -0.14 -2.98 -4.41
CA GLY A 45 -0.53 -3.00 -5.83
C GLY A 45 -0.46 -4.41 -6.42
N ALA A 46 0.60 -5.16 -6.11
CA ALA A 46 0.76 -6.54 -6.57
C ALA A 46 -0.42 -7.44 -6.15
N ASN A 47 -0.86 -7.37 -4.89
CA ASN A 47 -2.02 -8.14 -4.43
C ASN A 47 -3.33 -7.67 -5.09
N ILE A 48 -3.47 -6.40 -5.47
CA ILE A 48 -4.66 -5.89 -6.15
C ILE A 48 -4.70 -6.36 -7.61
N GLU A 49 -3.56 -6.37 -8.30
CA GLU A 49 -3.43 -6.96 -9.65
C GLU A 49 -3.83 -8.44 -9.62
N GLU A 50 -3.32 -9.21 -8.66
CA GLU A 50 -3.71 -10.61 -8.46
C GLU A 50 -5.21 -10.75 -8.13
N ALA A 51 -5.78 -9.84 -7.33
CA ALA A 51 -7.21 -9.86 -7.04
C ALA A 51 -8.03 -9.69 -8.32
N ILE A 52 -7.63 -8.81 -9.23
CA ILE A 52 -8.36 -8.56 -10.49
C ILE A 52 -8.29 -9.74 -11.45
N ALA A 53 -7.19 -10.49 -11.42
CA ALA A 53 -7.04 -11.74 -12.15
C ALA A 53 -7.70 -12.96 -11.46
N ALA A 54 -8.33 -12.79 -10.30
CA ALA A 54 -8.83 -13.91 -9.49
C ALA A 54 -9.95 -14.70 -10.18
N HIS A 55 -9.87 -16.04 -10.06
CA HIS A 55 -10.83 -16.96 -10.68
C HIS A 55 -12.13 -17.15 -9.90
N SER A 56 -12.20 -16.64 -8.67
CA SER A 56 -13.40 -16.71 -7.84
C SER A 56 -13.52 -15.50 -6.93
N ARG A 57 -14.74 -15.26 -6.44
CA ARG A 57 -14.99 -14.19 -5.47
C ARG A 57 -14.25 -14.40 -4.14
N LYS A 58 -14.09 -15.65 -3.71
CA LYS A 58 -13.34 -15.99 -2.49
C LYS A 58 -11.86 -15.65 -2.65
N ASP A 59 -11.29 -15.96 -3.82
CA ASP A 59 -9.91 -15.65 -4.17
C ASP A 59 -9.70 -14.13 -4.27
N PHE A 60 -10.58 -13.41 -4.96
CA PHE A 60 -10.60 -11.94 -4.98
C PHE A 60 -10.61 -11.35 -3.56
N ALA A 61 -11.49 -11.86 -2.69
CA ALA A 61 -11.59 -11.40 -1.31
C ALA A 61 -10.29 -11.64 -0.52
N ALA A 62 -9.66 -12.81 -0.68
CA ALA A 62 -8.42 -13.16 -0.02
C ALA A 62 -7.28 -12.21 -0.41
N LYS A 63 -7.12 -11.94 -1.72
CA LYS A 63 -6.11 -11.02 -2.24
C LYS A 63 -6.34 -9.57 -1.79
N MET A 64 -7.58 -9.10 -1.81
CA MET A 64 -7.92 -7.78 -1.27
C MET A 64 -7.65 -7.65 0.24
N ILE A 65 -7.83 -8.72 1.02
CA ILE A 65 -7.47 -8.75 2.45
C ILE A 65 -5.96 -8.65 2.64
N LEU A 66 -5.16 -9.34 1.82
CA LEU A 66 -3.70 -9.22 1.83
C LEU A 66 -3.26 -7.79 1.51
N ALA A 67 -3.75 -7.19 0.43
CA ALA A 67 -3.50 -5.79 0.10
C ALA A 67 -3.86 -4.84 1.27
N SER A 68 -4.97 -5.12 1.97
CA SER A 68 -5.39 -4.35 3.15
C SER A 68 -4.44 -4.47 4.34
N LYS A 69 -3.78 -5.62 4.52
CA LYS A 69 -2.77 -5.82 5.56
C LYS A 69 -1.49 -5.06 5.22
N GLU A 70 -1.00 -5.22 3.98
CA GLU A 70 0.20 -4.53 3.48
C GLU A 70 0.05 -3.00 3.56
N ALA A 71 -1.15 -2.48 3.27
CA ALA A 71 -1.40 -1.05 3.36
C ALA A 71 -1.31 -0.51 4.80
N ARG A 72 -1.82 -1.26 5.78
CA ARG A 72 -1.72 -0.87 7.20
C ARG A 72 -0.29 -1.00 7.73
N GLU A 73 0.45 -2.03 7.30
CA GLU A 73 1.86 -2.20 7.63
C GLU A 73 2.70 -1.04 7.05
N THR A 74 2.51 -0.71 5.77
CA THR A 74 3.20 0.41 5.12
C THR A 74 2.96 1.72 5.87
N ARG A 75 1.69 1.99 6.23
CA ARG A 75 1.33 3.16 7.04
C ARG A 75 2.02 3.17 8.39
N TYR A 76 2.12 2.02 9.07
CA TYR A 76 2.82 1.92 10.36
C TYR A 76 4.29 2.32 10.22
N TRP A 77 4.98 1.80 9.21
CA TRP A 77 6.37 2.14 8.94
C TRP A 77 6.57 3.62 8.61
N LEU A 78 5.69 4.21 7.77
CA LEU A 78 5.74 5.65 7.46
C LEU A 78 5.57 6.51 8.72
N ARG A 79 4.67 6.14 9.64
CA ARG A 79 4.49 6.84 10.92
C ARG A 79 5.71 6.72 11.82
N LEU A 80 6.37 5.57 11.85
CA LEU A 80 7.61 5.38 12.60
C LEU A 80 8.72 6.30 12.07
N LEU A 81 8.90 6.36 10.75
CA LEU A 81 9.89 7.24 10.14
C LEU A 81 9.64 8.71 10.42
N GLN A 82 8.39 9.16 10.31
CA GLN A 82 8.01 10.53 10.60
C GLN A 82 8.31 10.91 12.06
N LYS A 83 8.08 10.00 13.01
CA LYS A 83 8.26 10.27 14.45
C LYS A 83 9.70 10.08 14.92
N SER A 84 10.43 9.12 14.36
CA SER A 84 11.82 8.85 14.75
C SER A 84 12.81 9.85 14.17
N GLN A 85 12.45 10.54 13.08
CA GLN A 85 13.34 11.44 12.34
C GLN A 85 14.65 10.75 11.91
N LEU A 86 14.58 9.44 11.65
CA LEU A 86 15.72 8.61 11.26
C LEU A 86 16.39 9.09 9.97
N VAL A 87 15.62 9.77 9.11
CA VAL A 87 16.06 10.43 7.88
C VAL A 87 15.45 11.83 7.82
N LYS A 88 16.15 12.76 7.17
CA LYS A 88 15.70 14.13 6.92
C LYS A 88 14.80 14.17 5.68
N LEU A 89 13.63 13.54 5.76
CA LEU A 89 12.64 13.48 4.69
C LEU A 89 11.25 13.76 5.26
N GLU A 90 10.37 14.27 4.40
CA GLU A 90 8.96 14.45 4.70
C GLU A 90 8.13 13.26 4.16
N PHE A 91 7.18 12.78 4.97
CA PHE A 91 6.36 11.61 4.66
C PHE A 91 4.88 11.94 4.48
N THR A 92 4.50 13.22 4.57
CA THR A 92 3.11 13.67 4.58
C THR A 92 2.34 13.24 3.34
N THR A 93 2.97 13.30 2.16
CA THR A 93 2.37 12.85 0.90
C THR A 93 2.04 11.35 0.94
N GLN A 94 3.02 10.51 1.26
CA GLN A 94 2.84 9.06 1.33
C GLN A 94 1.83 8.67 2.42
N LEU A 95 1.81 9.40 3.54
CA LEU A 95 0.82 9.20 4.61
C LEU A 95 -0.61 9.53 4.15
N ASN A 96 -0.80 10.60 3.39
CA ASN A 96 -2.13 10.95 2.86
C ASN A 96 -2.59 9.95 1.78
N ASP A 97 -1.68 9.53 0.91
CA ASP A 97 -1.97 8.57 -0.16
C ASP A 97 -2.35 7.20 0.41
N ILE A 98 -1.58 6.70 1.39
CA ILE A 98 -1.86 5.39 2.00
C ILE A 98 -3.18 5.38 2.78
N GLU A 99 -3.56 6.49 3.44
CA GLU A 99 -4.87 6.60 4.09
C GLU A 99 -6.02 6.53 3.08
N THR A 100 -5.87 7.21 1.94
CA THR A 100 -6.83 7.14 0.85
C THR A 100 -6.96 5.71 0.32
N ILE A 101 -5.84 5.03 0.09
CA ILE A 101 -5.79 3.63 -0.34
C ILE A 101 -6.45 2.71 0.68
N ILE A 102 -6.14 2.84 1.97
CA ILE A 102 -6.75 2.04 3.05
C ILE A 102 -8.27 2.21 3.07
N ASN A 103 -8.77 3.43 2.92
CA ASN A 103 -10.21 3.71 2.90
C ASN A 103 -10.90 3.02 1.72
N ILE A 104 -10.32 3.09 0.53
CA ILE A 104 -10.86 2.45 -0.67
C ILE A 104 -10.83 0.92 -0.53
N ILE A 105 -9.68 0.33 -0.15
CA ILE A 105 -9.55 -1.11 0.04
C ILE A 105 -10.54 -1.62 1.10
N THR A 106 -10.70 -0.90 2.22
CA THR A 106 -11.64 -1.26 3.29
C THR A 106 -13.09 -1.28 2.79
N ALA A 107 -13.48 -0.31 1.96
CA ALA A 107 -14.82 -0.29 1.36
C ALA A 107 -15.03 -1.46 0.40
N ILE A 108 -14.02 -1.83 -0.39
CA ILE A 108 -14.08 -2.98 -1.30
C ILE A 108 -14.22 -4.28 -0.49
N VAL A 109 -13.35 -4.53 0.49
CA VAL A 109 -13.39 -5.74 1.34
C VAL A 109 -14.75 -5.92 2.01
N LYS A 110 -15.29 -4.86 2.63
CA LYS A 110 -16.62 -4.89 3.27
C LYS A 110 -17.73 -5.24 2.27
N THR A 111 -17.66 -4.70 1.06
CA THR A 111 -18.68 -4.96 0.03
C THR A 111 -18.59 -6.39 -0.51
N THR A 112 -17.37 -6.91 -0.68
CA THR A 112 -17.13 -8.27 -1.15
C THR A 112 -17.65 -9.31 -0.15
N GLN A 113 -17.45 -9.11 1.15
CA GLN A 113 -17.92 -10.01 2.21
C GLN A 113 -19.44 -9.95 2.46
N ARG A 114 -20.12 -8.85 2.11
CA ARG A 114 -21.58 -8.73 2.33
C ARG A 114 -22.45 -9.51 1.35
N LYS A 115 -21.92 -9.87 0.17
CA LYS A 115 -22.68 -10.65 -0.82
C LYS A 115 -22.09 -12.05 -1.05
N SER A 116 -21.30 -12.56 -0.09
CA SER A 116 -20.85 -13.96 -0.03
C SER A 116 -21.83 -14.79 0.77
#